data_AF-A0A6P0SX48-F1
#
_entry.id   AF-A0A6P0SX48-F1
#
_cell.length_a   1.000
_cell.length_b   1.000
_cell.length_c   1.000
_cell.angle_alpha   90.00
_cell.angle_beta   90.00
_cell.angle_gamma   90.00
#
_symmetry.space_group_name_H-M   'P 1'
#
loop_
_entity.id
_entity.type
_entity.pdbx_description
1 polymer ?
#
loop_
_entity_poly.entity_id
_entity_poly.type
_entity_poly.pdbx_seq_one_letter_code
_entity_poly.pdbx_strand_id
1 'polypeptide(L)'
;MSLGTWIGLLAFILSLYILWQIRKVLLLIFTAVVLANALNILVEKFRRAGIKRLFAVLLSILLMVALAVGFYWLIVPPFADQVLELIDQVPRGIEKLGQWLDVLSARLPPDLITFPEIQLDQLIQQLQPLLNQLLGGGFSIAFNSLAVVAQVLLVLVLTIML
;
A
#
# COMPACT_ATOMS: atom_id res chain seq x y z
N MET A 1 37.97 10.67 -35.15
CA MET A 1 36.73 10.27 -34.45
C MET A 1 36.10 11.53 -33.90
N SER A 2 34.90 11.88 -34.38
CA SER A 2 34.32 13.22 -34.19
C SER A 2 33.87 13.47 -32.74
N LEU A 3 34.35 14.56 -32.15
CA LEU A 3 33.90 15.07 -30.84
C LEU A 3 32.37 15.20 -30.73
N GLY A 4 31.68 15.47 -31.85
CA GLY A 4 30.22 15.52 -31.91
C GLY A 4 29.52 14.20 -31.53
N THR A 5 30.14 13.05 -31.80
CA THR A 5 29.57 11.74 -31.44
C THR A 5 29.66 11.49 -29.93
N TRP A 6 30.75 11.95 -29.29
CA TRP A 6 30.91 11.87 -27.84
C TRP A 6 29.96 12.80 -27.09
N ILE A 7 29.74 14.01 -27.61
CA ILE A 7 28.77 14.96 -27.04
C ILE A 7 27.34 14.41 -27.17
N GLY A 8 26.98 13.82 -28.31
CA GLY A 8 25.68 13.18 -28.51
C GLY A 8 25.44 12.01 -27.56
N LEU A 9 26.46 11.17 -27.36
CA LEU A 9 26.39 10.04 -26.43
C LEU A 9 26.24 10.51 -24.97
N LEU A 10 26.97 11.55 -24.58
CA LEU A 10 26.87 12.14 -23.25
C LEU A 10 25.50 12.80 -23.02
N ALA A 11 24.97 13.52 -24.01
CA ALA A 11 23.61 14.09 -23.97
C ALA A 11 22.53 13.01 -23.90
N PHE A 12 22.70 11.89 -24.59
CA PHE A 12 21.78 10.75 -24.54
C PHE A 12 21.75 10.10 -23.16
N ILE A 13 22.92 9.84 -22.56
CA ILE A 13 23.02 9.31 -21.20
C ILE A 13 22.39 10.28 -20.19
N LEU A 14 22.64 11.59 -20.34
CA LEU A 14 22.07 12.62 -19.48
C LEU A 14 20.54 12.66 -19.59
N SER A 15 20.00 12.54 -20.80
CA SER A 15 18.56 12.45 -21.04
C SER A 15 17.96 11.19 -20.39
N LEU A 16 18.60 10.03 -20.56
CA LEU A 16 18.17 8.78 -19.92
C LEU A 16 18.19 8.88 -18.39
N TYR A 17 19.21 9.54 -17.83
CA TYR A 17 19.34 9.78 -16.40
C TYR A 17 18.21 10.68 -15.87
N ILE A 18 17.90 11.78 -16.58
CA ILE A 18 16.76 12.64 -16.23
C ILE A 18 15.46 11.85 -16.30
N LEU A 19 15.26 11.06 -17.35
CA LEU A 19 14.07 10.21 -17.52
C LEU A 19 13.92 9.20 -16.37
N TRP A 20 15.03 8.61 -15.94
CA TRP A 20 15.08 7.71 -14.79
C TRP A 20 14.75 8.43 -13.48
N GLN A 21 15.22 9.67 -13.32
CA GLN A 21 14.92 10.49 -12.14
C GLN A 21 13.42 10.82 -12.05
N ILE A 22 12.78 11.15 -13.19
CA ILE A 22 11.35 11.48 -13.24
C ILE A 22 10.43 10.26 -13.38
N ARG A 23 10.95 9.03 -13.29
CA ARG A 23 10.16 7.78 -13.41
C ARG A 23 8.89 7.78 -12.57
N LYS A 24 8.96 8.35 -11.37
CA LYS A 24 7.80 8.45 -10.47
C LYS A 24 6.71 9.36 -11.04
N VAL A 25 7.11 10.51 -11.60
CA VAL A 25 6.19 11.47 -12.24
C VAL A 25 5.60 10.87 -13.52
N LEU A 26 6.42 10.18 -14.32
CA LEU A 26 5.99 9.46 -15.53
C LEU A 26 4.93 8.40 -15.21
N LEU A 27 5.17 7.58 -14.18
CA LEU A 27 4.19 6.61 -13.69
C LEU A 27 2.91 7.29 -13.19
N LEU A 28 3.03 8.40 -12.48
CA LEU A 28 1.88 9.15 -11.97
C LEU A 28 1.03 9.71 -13.11
N ILE A 29 1.65 10.30 -14.14
CA ILE A 29 0.96 10.78 -15.35
C ILE A 29 0.30 9.61 -16.09
N PHE A 30 1.01 8.48 -16.24
CA PHE A 30 0.45 7.29 -16.86
C PHE A 30 -0.80 6.81 -16.12
N THR A 31 -0.73 6.69 -14.79
CA THR A 31 -1.88 6.33 -13.96
C THR A 31 -3.01 7.35 -14.09
N ALA A 32 -2.71 8.65 -14.12
CA ALA A 32 -3.71 9.70 -14.29
C ALA A 32 -4.42 9.59 -15.64
N VAL A 33 -3.69 9.31 -16.73
CA VAL A 33 -4.27 9.11 -18.07
C VAL A 33 -5.14 7.86 -18.11
N VAL A 34 -4.68 6.74 -17.54
CA VAL A 34 -5.47 5.51 -17.45
C VAL A 34 -6.75 5.72 -16.65
N LEU A 35 -6.65 6.39 -15.50
CA LEU A 35 -7.80 6.75 -14.67
C LEU A 35 -8.75 7.70 -15.38
N ALA A 36 -8.25 8.75 -16.03
CA ALA A 36 -9.06 9.68 -16.80
C ALA A 36 -9.82 8.95 -17.91
N ASN A 37 -9.17 7.99 -18.59
CA ASN A 37 -9.81 7.18 -19.61
C ASN A 37 -10.88 6.25 -19.02
N ALA A 38 -10.61 5.59 -17.89
CA ALA A 38 -11.59 4.78 -17.18
C ALA A 38 -12.80 5.61 -16.72
N LEU A 39 -12.56 6.82 -16.23
CA LEU A 39 -13.60 7.77 -15.84
C LEU A 39 -14.42 8.23 -17.06
N ASN A 40 -13.76 8.47 -18.19
CA ASN A 40 -14.43 8.88 -19.43
C ASN A 40 -15.44 7.84 -19.91
N ILE A 41 -15.19 6.54 -19.71
CA ILE A 41 -16.16 5.47 -19.99
C ILE A 41 -17.42 5.63 -19.13
N LEU A 42 -17.28 5.95 -17.84
CA LEU A 42 -18.41 6.21 -16.94
C LEU A 42 -19.17 7.49 -17.32
N VAL A 43 -18.44 8.57 -17.61
CA VAL A 43 -19.03 9.83 -18.08
C VAL A 43 -19.84 9.61 -19.35
N GLU A 44 -19.33 8.80 -20.28
CA GLU A 44 -20.03 8.49 -21.52
C GLU A 44 -21.32 7.70 -21.27
N LYS A 45 -21.33 6.77 -20.30
CA LYS A 45 -22.55 6.07 -19.89
C LYS A 45 -23.60 7.04 -19.33
N PHE A 46 -23.21 7.99 -18.48
CA PHE A 46 -24.12 9.01 -17.96
C PHE A 46 -24.58 9.99 -19.03
N ARG A 47 -23.72 10.35 -19.97
CA ARG A 47 -24.07 11.20 -21.12
C ARG A 47 -25.10 10.51 -22.02
N ARG A 48 -24.94 9.21 -22.28
CA ARG A 48 -25.92 8.39 -23.02
C ARG A 48 -27.27 8.28 -22.30
N ALA A 49 -27.29 8.41 -20.98
CA ALA A 49 -28.52 8.48 -20.18
C ALA A 49 -29.20 9.88 -20.23
N GLY A 50 -28.69 10.83 -21.02
CA GLY A 50 -29.31 12.15 -21.22
C GLY A 50 -28.80 13.25 -20.29
N ILE A 51 -27.75 13.00 -19.50
CA ILE A 51 -27.20 13.98 -18.55
C ILE A 51 -26.28 14.98 -19.27
N LYS A 52 -26.44 16.28 -18.98
CA LYS A 52 -25.58 17.35 -19.53
C LYS A 52 -24.10 17.10 -19.19
N ARG A 53 -23.19 17.41 -20.12
CA ARG A 53 -21.75 17.11 -20.03
C ARG A 53 -21.11 17.44 -18.67
N LEU A 54 -21.40 18.62 -18.13
CA LEU A 54 -20.83 19.07 -16.85
C LEU A 54 -21.27 18.19 -15.67
N PHE A 55 -22.57 17.87 -15.62
CA PHE A 55 -23.16 17.02 -14.58
C PHE A 55 -22.71 15.55 -14.71
N ALA A 56 -22.51 15.06 -15.94
CA ALA A 56 -22.00 13.71 -16.17
C ALA A 56 -20.57 13.53 -15.63
N VAL A 57 -19.70 14.54 -15.81
CA VAL A 57 -18.34 14.54 -15.24
C VAL A 57 -18.39 14.58 -13.72
N LEU A 58 -19.16 15.51 -13.14
CA LEU A 58 -19.26 15.67 -11.70
C LEU A 58 -19.79 14.39 -11.03
N LEU A 59 -20.83 13.79 -11.60
CA LEU A 59 -21.46 12.58 -11.08
C LEU A 59 -20.52 11.37 -11.17
N SER A 60 -19.77 11.22 -12.26
CA SER A 60 -18.75 10.18 -12.39
C SER A 60 -17.64 10.30 -11.35
N ILE A 61 -17.12 11.51 -11.13
CA ILE A 61 -16.09 11.76 -10.11
C ILE A 61 -16.65 11.42 -8.73
N LEU A 62 -17.84 11.95 -8.41
CA LEU A 62 -18.50 11.72 -7.13
C LEU A 62 -18.73 10.23 -6.87
N LEU A 63 -19.23 9.51 -7.87
CA LEU A 63 -19.50 8.07 -7.76
C LEU A 63 -18.19 7.28 -7.59
N MET A 64 -17.13 7.63 -8.32
CA MET A 64 -15.84 6.97 -8.16
C MET A 64 -15.24 7.21 -6.77
N VAL A 65 -15.32 8.44 -6.24
CA VAL A 65 -14.88 8.77 -4.88
C VAL A 65 -15.73 8.03 -3.85
N ALA A 66 -17.06 8.02 -4.01
CA ALA A 66 -17.97 7.32 -3.12
C ALA A 66 -17.70 5.81 -3.09
N LEU A 67 -17.42 5.19 -4.24
CA LEU A 67 -17.01 3.80 -4.31
C LEU A 67 -15.67 3.56 -3.62
N ALA A 68 -14.68 4.42 -3.83
CA ALA A 68 -13.37 4.28 -3.19
C ALA A 68 -13.46 4.41 -1.66
N VAL A 69 -14.17 5.41 -1.15
CA VAL A 69 -14.40 5.62 0.28
C VAL A 69 -15.24 4.50 0.87
N GLY A 70 -16.30 4.08 0.17
CA GLY A 70 -17.16 2.97 0.60
C GLY A 70 -16.40 1.65 0.66
N PHE A 71 -15.55 1.37 -0.33
CA PHE A 71 -14.70 0.19 -0.36
C PHE A 71 -13.68 0.21 0.79
N TYR A 72 -13.04 1.35 1.03
CA TYR A 72 -12.13 1.54 2.15
C TYR A 72 -12.85 1.33 3.50
N TRP A 73 -14.00 1.97 3.70
CA TRP A 73 -14.77 1.86 4.94
C TRP A 73 -15.37 0.47 5.15
N LEU A 74 -15.65 -0.29 4.10
CA LEU A 74 -16.15 -1.65 4.23
C LEU A 74 -15.03 -2.66 4.49
N ILE A 75 -13.82 -2.45 3.96
CA ILE A 75 -12.74 -3.46 4.01
C ILE A 75 -11.74 -3.17 5.13
N VAL A 76 -11.33 -1.93 5.31
CA VAL A 76 -10.28 -1.58 6.28
C VAL A 76 -10.67 -1.90 7.72
N PRO A 77 -11.87 -1.57 8.24
CA PRO A 77 -12.24 -1.94 9.60
C PRO A 77 -12.28 -3.45 9.86
N PRO A 78 -12.98 -4.30 9.08
CA PRO A 78 -12.96 -5.73 9.36
C PRO A 78 -11.57 -6.35 9.12
N PHE A 79 -10.77 -5.80 8.20
CA PHE A 79 -9.38 -6.23 8.02
C PHE A 79 -8.51 -5.86 9.23
N ALA A 80 -8.69 -4.66 9.78
CA ALA A 80 -8.06 -4.21 11.01
C ALA A 80 -8.41 -5.12 12.19
N ASP A 81 -9.70 -5.42 12.38
CA ASP A 81 -10.18 -6.32 13.43
C ASP A 81 -9.60 -7.73 13.27
N GLN A 82 -9.53 -8.26 12.03
CA GLN A 82 -8.90 -9.55 11.74
C GLN A 82 -7.40 -9.57 12.09
N VAL A 83 -6.67 -8.49 11.77
CA VAL A 83 -5.25 -8.39 12.12
C VAL A 83 -5.06 -8.27 13.63
N LEU A 84 -5.93 -7.54 14.34
CA LEU A 84 -5.92 -7.46 15.80
C LEU A 84 -6.20 -8.82 16.45
N GLU A 85 -7.15 -9.58 15.92
CA GLU A 85 -7.47 -10.93 16.40
C GLU A 85 -6.32 -11.91 16.14
N LEU A 86 -5.68 -11.85 14.97
CA LEU A 86 -4.47 -12.62 14.69
C LEU A 86 -3.34 -12.27 15.66
N ILE A 87 -3.17 -10.98 15.98
CA ILE A 87 -2.19 -10.51 16.95
C ILE A 87 -2.47 -11.06 18.37
N ASP A 88 -3.73 -11.14 18.78
CA ASP A 88 -4.11 -11.77 20.06
C ASP A 88 -3.87 -13.29 20.09
N GLN A 89 -3.99 -13.95 18.93
CA GLN A 89 -3.80 -15.39 18.81
C GLN A 89 -2.34 -15.82 18.61
N VAL A 90 -1.46 -14.95 18.11
CA VAL A 90 -0.03 -15.21 17.91
C VAL A 90 0.67 -15.70 19.20
N PRO A 91 0.52 -15.05 20.37
CA PRO A 91 1.10 -15.52 21.63
C PRO A 91 0.69 -16.95 21.98
N ARG A 92 -0.59 -17.30 21.81
CA ARG A 92 -1.12 -18.65 22.08
C ARG A 92 -0.53 -19.68 21.12
N GLY A 93 -0.26 -19.29 19.88
CA GLY A 93 0.45 -20.13 18.91
C GLY A 93 1.90 -20.40 19.33
N ILE A 94 2.58 -19.36 19.82
CA ILE A 94 3.97 -19.45 20.33
C ILE A 94 4.01 -20.33 21.59
N GLU A 95 3.11 -20.15 22.56
CA GLU A 95 3.01 -20.99 23.76
C GLU A 95 2.82 -22.48 23.42
N LYS A 96 1.93 -22.79 22.48
CA LYS A 96 1.76 -24.16 21.99
C LYS A 96 3.05 -24.71 21.38
N LEU A 97 3.76 -23.92 20.57
CA LEU A 97 5.06 -24.33 20.02
C LEU A 97 6.08 -24.63 21.12
N GLY A 98 6.10 -23.85 22.20
CA GLY A 98 6.91 -24.12 23.40
C GLY A 98 6.59 -25.46 24.04
N GLN A 99 5.31 -25.73 24.29
CA GLN A 99 4.87 -27.01 24.86
C GLN A 99 5.26 -28.21 23.99
N TRP A 100 5.17 -28.08 22.66
CA TRP A 100 5.62 -29.10 21.73
C TRP A 100 7.14 -29.31 21.78
N LEU A 101 7.91 -28.23 21.91
CA LEU A 101 9.36 -28.28 22.09
C LEU A 101 9.76 -28.95 23.41
N ASP A 102 9.04 -28.67 24.50
CA ASP A 102 9.27 -29.28 25.83
C ASP A 102 8.97 -30.79 25.83
N VAL A 103 7.89 -31.20 25.16
CA VAL A 103 7.55 -32.63 25.01
C VAL A 103 8.57 -33.35 24.15
N LEU A 104 9.11 -32.68 23.12
CA LEU A 104 10.13 -33.24 22.23
C LEU A 104 11.48 -33.37 22.95
N SER A 105 11.88 -32.36 23.73
CA SER A 105 13.12 -32.37 24.52
C SER A 105 13.07 -33.45 25.61
N ALA A 106 11.92 -33.65 26.26
CA ALA A 106 11.73 -34.69 27.28
C ALA A 106 11.84 -36.13 26.75
N ARG A 107 11.74 -36.35 25.43
CA ARG A 107 11.86 -37.68 24.80
C ARG A 107 13.22 -37.96 24.18
N LEU A 108 14.15 -37.00 24.23
CA LEU A 108 15.50 -37.13 23.67
C LEU A 108 16.53 -37.31 24.79
N PRO A 109 17.57 -38.15 24.61
CA PRO A 109 18.60 -38.37 25.61
C PRO A 109 19.41 -37.08 25.91
N PRO A 110 19.74 -36.79 27.19
CA PRO A 110 20.29 -35.50 27.64
C PRO A 110 21.63 -35.09 27.00
N ASP A 111 22.41 -36.06 26.53
CA ASP A 111 23.80 -35.84 26.10
C ASP A 111 23.95 -35.26 24.69
N LEU A 112 22.88 -35.18 23.89
CA LEU A 112 22.95 -34.75 22.50
C LEU A 112 22.47 -33.32 22.25
N ILE A 113 21.87 -32.63 23.24
CA ILE A 113 21.20 -31.36 22.96
C ILE A 113 21.25 -30.36 24.12
N THR A 114 22.29 -29.52 24.07
CA THR A 114 22.26 -28.19 24.70
C THR A 114 21.36 -27.29 23.84
N PHE A 115 20.05 -27.48 23.92
CA PHE A 115 19.15 -26.44 23.45
C PHE A 115 19.28 -25.26 24.43
N PRO A 116 19.63 -24.05 23.98
CA PRO A 116 19.47 -22.88 24.83
C PRO A 116 17.99 -22.84 25.24
N GLU A 117 17.69 -22.62 26.53
CA GLU A 117 16.33 -22.35 26.98
C GLU A 117 15.83 -21.12 26.22
N ILE A 118 15.12 -21.35 25.11
CA ILE A 118 14.48 -20.27 24.37
C ILE A 118 13.35 -19.82 25.29
N GLN A 119 13.58 -18.72 26.01
CA GLN A 119 12.56 -18.10 26.84
C GLN A 119 11.53 -17.47 25.90
N LEU A 120 10.49 -18.25 25.56
CA LEU A 120 9.37 -17.79 24.73
C LEU A 120 8.75 -16.50 25.28
N ASP A 121 8.78 -16.33 26.60
CA ASP A 121 8.33 -15.12 27.29
C ASP A 121 9.08 -13.86 26.85
N GLN A 122 10.41 -13.96 26.66
CA GLN A 122 11.22 -12.84 26.17
C GLN A 122 10.95 -12.53 24.70
N LEU A 123 10.65 -13.55 23.89
CA LEU A 123 10.28 -13.39 22.48
C LEU A 123 8.94 -12.66 22.34
N ILE A 124 7.95 -13.01 23.16
CA ILE A 124 6.62 -12.37 23.18
C ILE A 124 6.75 -10.90 23.62
N GLN A 125 7.56 -10.61 24.64
CA GLN A 125 7.80 -9.24 25.10
C GLN A 125 8.51 -8.37 24.06
N GLN A 126 9.41 -8.94 23.25
CA GLN A 126 10.09 -8.23 22.16
C GLN A 126 9.19 -8.04 20.93
N LEU A 127 8.20 -8.91 20.72
CA LEU A 127 7.26 -8.83 19.60
C LEU A 127 6.16 -7.78 19.82
N GLN A 128 5.70 -7.56 21.06
CA GLN A 128 4.69 -6.55 21.38
C GLN A 128 4.97 -5.15 20.80
N PRO A 129 6.16 -4.54 21.00
CA PRO A 129 6.45 -3.21 20.45
C PRO A 129 6.51 -3.20 18.91
N LEU A 130 6.97 -4.29 18.29
CA LEU A 130 6.98 -4.44 16.83
C LEU A 130 5.55 -4.53 16.27
N LEU A 131 4.66 -5.25 16.94
CA LEU A 131 3.25 -5.33 16.57
C LEU A 131 2.55 -3.98 16.73
N ASN A 132 2.78 -3.28 17.83
CA ASN A 132 2.22 -1.94 18.05
C ASN A 132 2.75 -0.91 17.02
N GLN A 133 4.04 -1.01 16.64
CA GLN A 133 4.61 -0.17 15.58
C GLN A 133 4.09 -0.53 14.19
N LEU A 134 3.89 -1.82 13.88
CA LEU A 134 3.31 -2.25 12.61
C LEU A 134 1.84 -1.83 12.47
N LEU A 135 1.06 -1.94 13.55
CA LEU A 135 -0.30 -1.44 13.59
C LEU A 135 -0.32 0.08 13.44
N GLY A 136 0.31 0.83 14.36
CA GLY A 136 0.29 2.30 14.33
C GLY A 136 0.90 2.89 13.06
N GLY A 137 2.04 2.34 12.62
CA GLY A 137 2.71 2.72 11.38
C GLY A 137 1.93 2.32 10.14
N GLY A 138 1.40 1.09 10.08
CA GLY A 138 0.61 0.57 8.96
C GLY A 138 -0.70 1.33 8.76
N PHE A 139 -1.43 1.63 9.84
CA PHE A 139 -2.59 2.52 9.79
C PHE A 139 -2.20 3.90 9.29
N SER A 140 -1.12 4.50 9.80
CA SER A 140 -0.67 5.82 9.36
C SER A 140 -0.34 5.84 7.86
N ILE A 141 0.31 4.79 7.32
CA ILE A 141 0.68 4.69 5.91
C ILE A 141 -0.57 4.54 5.05
N ALA A 142 -1.54 3.73 5.47
CA ALA A 142 -2.82 3.57 4.78
C ALA A 142 -3.59 4.90 4.73
N PHE A 143 -3.75 5.59 5.86
CA PHE A 143 -4.44 6.87 5.94
C PHE A 143 -3.71 7.98 5.18
N ASN A 144 -2.37 8.04 5.27
CA ASN A 144 -1.57 9.04 4.57
C ASN A 144 -1.58 8.81 3.05
N SER A 145 -1.65 7.56 2.58
CA SER A 145 -1.81 7.25 1.16
C SER A 145 -3.15 7.77 0.62
N LEU A 146 -4.22 7.68 1.41
CA LEU A 146 -5.54 8.20 1.07
C LEU A 146 -5.54 9.73 1.01
N ALA A 147 -4.84 10.37 1.95
CA ALA A 147 -4.65 11.82 1.98
C ALA A 147 -3.89 12.31 0.73
N VAL A 148 -2.83 11.62 0.32
CA VAL A 148 -2.07 11.96 -0.89
C VAL A 148 -2.93 11.80 -2.15
N VAL A 149 -3.70 10.72 -2.27
CA VAL A 149 -4.62 10.52 -3.40
C VAL A 149 -5.70 11.62 -3.44
N ALA A 150 -6.30 11.94 -2.29
CA ALA A 150 -7.28 13.01 -2.18
C ALA A 150 -6.69 14.38 -2.53
N GLN A 151 -5.46 14.65 -2.09
CA GLN A 151 -4.76 15.91 -2.36
C GLN A 151 -4.39 16.06 -3.83
N VAL A 152 -3.94 14.99 -4.49
CA VAL A 152 -3.71 14.97 -5.94
C VAL A 152 -5.02 15.19 -6.70
N LEU A 153 -6.10 14.53 -6.29
CA LEU A 153 -7.43 14.73 -6.88
C LEU A 153 -7.89 16.18 -6.74
N LEU A 154 -7.76 16.77 -5.55
CA LEU A 154 -8.14 18.15 -5.29
C LEU A 154 -7.33 19.13 -6.14
N VAL A 155 -6.01 18.93 -6.25
CA VAL A 155 -5.15 19.76 -7.10
C VAL A 155 -5.58 19.65 -8.56
N LEU A 156 -5.90 18.45 -9.05
CA LEU A 156 -6.40 18.23 -10.41
C LEU A 156 -7.73 18.94 -10.67
N VAL A 157 -8.70 18.78 -9.76
CA VAL A 157 -10.00 19.43 -9.85
C VAL A 157 -9.84 20.96 -9.85
N LEU A 158 -8.99 21.49 -8.97
CA LEU A 158 -8.72 22.92 -8.88
C LEU A 158 -8.07 23.46 -10.16
N THR A 159 -7.13 22.70 -10.73
CA THR A 159 -6.44 23.08 -11.97
C THR A 159 -7.36 23.05 -13.20
N ILE A 160 -8.38 22.20 -13.19
CA ILE A 160 -9.37 22.12 -14.28
C ILE A 160 -10.45 23.20 -14.15
N MET A 161 -10.72 23.68 -12.93
CA MET A 161 -11.68 24.77 -12.69
C MET A 161 -11.10 26.17 -12.88
N LEU A 162 -9.77 26.33 -12.87
CA LEU A 162 -9.07 27.59 -13.17
C LEU A 162 -8.80 27.74 -14.67
#